data_AF-A0A841KEX5-F1
#
_entry.id   AF-A0A841KEX5-F1
#
_cell.length_a   1.000
_cell.length_b   1.000
_cell.length_c   1.000
_cell.angle_alpha   90.00
_cell.angle_beta   90.00
_cell.angle_gamma   90.00
#
_symmetry.space_group_name_H-M   'P 1'
#
loop_
_entity.id
_entity.type
_entity.pdbx_description
1 polymer ?
#
loop_
_entity_poly.entity_id
_entity_poly.type
_entity_poly.pdbx_seq_one_letter_code
_entity_poly.pdbx_strand_id
1 'polypeptide(L)'
;MKKDSRWWEYYVVRYFVGTIFGAGILVVLNSYQDNILHSVLQGDNTPLSSLTGYGLVMYLGLGLAFCYIASAPLFCFHALRGLLDVRGKVTWASLAVFLISVVSILIMRFAFGMTIFDWRTLSLLGVVVVVSIQISMLGEAFWKKLDPVVNFYGKLAVTRSNSKPATQEYVESYRHLREHGNAFGIMLFELILGLSIASVANIYSVALILLAWIAPAVFVWLVATVLEIRMV
;
A
#
# COMPACT_ATOMS: atom_id res chain seq x y z
N MET A 1 32.36 6.97 7.73
CA MET A 1 30.97 6.77 7.26
C MET A 1 30.84 7.34 5.86
N LYS A 2 30.55 6.53 4.83
CA LYS A 2 30.16 7.07 3.52
C LYS A 2 28.80 7.75 3.69
N LYS A 3 28.71 9.01 3.27
CA LYS A 3 27.47 9.78 3.18
C LYS A 3 26.58 9.06 2.15
N ASP A 4 25.52 8.40 2.57
CA ASP A 4 24.59 7.75 1.63
C ASP A 4 24.02 8.82 0.69
N SER A 5 24.30 8.67 -0.60
CA SER A 5 23.99 9.63 -1.67
C SER A 5 22.57 9.49 -2.23
N ARG A 6 21.73 8.67 -1.58
CA ARG A 6 20.41 8.30 -2.08
C ARG A 6 19.34 9.19 -1.49
N TRP A 7 19.33 10.45 -1.90
CA TRP A 7 18.42 11.47 -1.36
C TRP A 7 16.94 11.13 -1.54
N TRP A 8 16.58 10.33 -2.55
CA TRP A 8 15.23 9.81 -2.75
C TRP A 8 14.78 8.81 -1.66
N GLU A 9 15.69 8.39 -0.79
CA GLU A 9 15.39 7.56 0.37
C GLU A 9 14.99 8.38 1.62
N TYR A 10 15.07 9.71 1.58
CA TYR A 10 14.64 10.53 2.71
C TYR A 10 13.12 10.53 2.87
N TYR A 11 12.66 10.40 4.12
CA TYR A 11 11.25 10.36 4.50
C TYR A 11 10.44 11.52 3.90
N VAL A 12 10.95 12.74 4.08
CA VAL A 12 10.32 13.97 3.56
C VAL A 12 10.18 13.92 2.05
N VAL A 13 11.21 13.47 1.32
CA VAL A 13 11.19 13.42 -0.14
C VAL A 13 10.15 12.43 -0.65
N ARG A 14 10.06 11.24 -0.04
CA ARG A 14 9.12 10.18 -0.44
C ARG A 14 7.67 10.64 -0.31
N TYR A 15 7.30 11.15 0.86
CA TYR A 15 5.92 11.58 1.11
C TYR A 15 5.60 12.92 0.44
N PHE A 16 6.59 13.79 0.22
CA PHE A 16 6.38 15.01 -0.57
C PHE A 16 6.06 14.68 -2.04
N VAL A 17 6.86 13.81 -2.68
CA VAL A 17 6.61 13.39 -4.06
C VAL A 17 5.28 12.65 -4.17
N GLY A 18 4.99 11.72 -3.26
CA GLY A 18 3.70 11.03 -3.20
C GLY A 18 2.53 11.99 -2.99
N THR A 19 2.65 12.96 -2.07
CA THR A 19 1.59 13.96 -1.83
C THR A 19 1.24 14.74 -3.10
N ILE A 20 2.25 15.20 -3.85
CA ILE A 20 2.03 15.92 -5.12
C ILE A 20 1.37 15.00 -6.14
N PHE A 21 1.85 13.76 -6.26
CA PHE A 21 1.32 12.79 -7.22
C PHE A 21 -0.12 12.40 -6.90
N GLY A 22 -0.40 12.04 -5.63
CA GLY A 22 -1.73 11.76 -5.12
C GLY A 22 -2.70 12.93 -5.27
N ALA A 23 -2.26 14.16 -5.00
CA ALA A 23 -3.07 15.35 -5.25
C ALA A 23 -3.44 15.47 -6.74
N GLY A 24 -2.48 15.24 -7.64
CA GLY A 24 -2.71 15.22 -9.09
C GLY A 24 -3.74 14.16 -9.51
N ILE A 25 -3.62 12.93 -8.97
CA ILE A 25 -4.61 11.87 -9.20
C ILE A 25 -6.00 12.34 -8.76
N LEU A 26 -6.13 12.88 -7.55
CA LEU A 26 -7.42 13.31 -7.02
C LEU A 26 -8.05 14.44 -7.83
N VAL A 27 -7.26 15.41 -8.30
CA VAL A 27 -7.75 16.46 -9.20
C VAL A 27 -8.27 15.86 -10.50
N VAL A 28 -7.50 14.95 -11.11
CA VAL A 28 -7.90 14.28 -12.35
C VAL A 28 -9.19 13.48 -12.14
N LEU A 29 -9.30 12.71 -11.07
CA LEU A 29 -10.51 11.95 -10.76
C LEU A 29 -11.71 12.86 -10.50
N ASN A 30 -11.52 13.98 -9.82
CA ASN A 30 -12.56 14.97 -9.55
C ASN A 30 -13.01 15.72 -10.83
N SER A 31 -12.18 15.76 -11.88
CA SER A 31 -12.54 16.41 -13.15
C SER A 31 -13.51 15.59 -14.01
N TYR A 32 -13.70 14.30 -13.71
CA TYR A 32 -14.64 13.44 -14.42
C TYR A 32 -16.00 13.42 -13.70
N GLN A 33 -17.04 13.97 -14.31
CA GLN A 33 -18.38 14.11 -13.71
C GLN A 33 -19.01 12.77 -13.30
N ASP A 34 -18.74 11.71 -14.04
CA ASP A 34 -19.25 10.36 -13.75
C ASP A 34 -18.50 9.67 -12.60
N ASN A 35 -17.45 10.29 -12.04
CA ASN A 35 -16.68 9.73 -10.94
C ASN A 35 -17.33 10.04 -9.60
N ILE A 36 -17.36 9.05 -8.70
CA ILE A 36 -17.89 9.23 -7.34
C ILE A 36 -17.16 10.31 -6.53
N LEU A 37 -15.87 10.56 -6.80
CA LEU A 37 -15.13 11.62 -6.12
C LEU A 37 -15.59 13.02 -6.53
N HIS A 38 -16.14 13.19 -7.75
CA HIS A 38 -16.72 14.46 -8.19
C HIS A 38 -17.86 14.91 -7.28
N SER A 39 -18.75 13.98 -6.90
CA SER A 39 -19.85 14.30 -5.98
C SER A 39 -19.38 14.44 -4.53
N VAL A 40 -18.42 13.63 -4.08
CA VAL A 40 -17.90 13.66 -2.70
C VAL A 40 -17.11 14.94 -2.41
N LEU A 41 -16.28 15.39 -3.35
CA LEU A 41 -15.45 16.58 -3.19
C LEU A 41 -16.17 17.87 -3.59
N GLN A 42 -17.49 17.79 -3.88
CA GLN A 42 -18.29 18.91 -4.39
C GLN A 42 -17.59 19.59 -5.57
N GLY A 43 -17.19 18.77 -6.54
CA GLY A 43 -16.31 19.17 -7.62
C GLY A 43 -16.92 20.29 -8.45
N ASP A 44 -16.43 21.51 -8.26
CA ASP A 44 -16.52 22.49 -9.32
C ASP A 44 -15.64 22.01 -10.47
N ASN A 45 -16.12 22.13 -11.72
CA ASN A 45 -15.33 21.87 -12.93
C ASN A 45 -14.20 22.89 -13.13
N THR A 46 -13.68 23.48 -12.05
CA THR A 46 -12.58 24.44 -12.06
C THR A 46 -11.36 23.79 -12.67
N PRO A 47 -10.86 24.32 -13.81
CA PRO A 47 -9.59 23.90 -14.37
C PRO A 47 -8.47 23.97 -13.32
N LEU A 48 -7.45 23.12 -13.44
CA LEU A 48 -6.27 23.17 -12.56
C LEU A 48 -5.65 24.58 -12.50
N SER A 49 -5.71 25.31 -13.62
CA SER A 49 -5.21 26.69 -13.75
C SER A 49 -6.03 27.73 -12.97
N SER A 50 -7.23 27.40 -12.49
CA SER A 50 -8.09 28.30 -11.71
C SER A 50 -8.18 27.90 -10.23
N LEU A 51 -7.35 26.96 -9.76
CA LEU A 51 -7.30 26.60 -8.34
C LEU A 51 -6.84 27.80 -7.51
N THR A 52 -7.69 28.21 -6.56
CA THR A 52 -7.30 29.19 -5.55
C THR A 52 -6.24 28.60 -4.61
N GLY A 53 -5.54 29.45 -3.86
CA GLY A 53 -4.57 28.98 -2.85
C GLY A 53 -5.18 28.01 -1.82
N TYR A 54 -6.44 28.23 -1.43
CA TYR A 54 -7.17 27.32 -0.55
C TYR A 54 -7.46 25.96 -1.22
N GLY A 55 -7.87 25.97 -2.49
CA GLY A 55 -8.08 24.74 -3.27
C GLY A 55 -6.79 23.92 -3.39
N LEU A 56 -5.67 24.58 -3.65
CA LEU A 56 -4.35 23.91 -3.73
C LEU A 56 -3.98 23.26 -2.39
N VAL A 57 -4.13 23.98 -1.27
CA VAL A 57 -3.83 23.42 0.07
C VAL A 57 -4.75 22.24 0.40
N MET A 58 -6.03 22.32 0.04
CA MET A 58 -6.98 21.23 0.22
C MET A 58 -6.54 19.98 -0.57
N TYR A 59 -6.25 20.11 -1.86
CA TYR A 59 -5.81 18.97 -2.68
C TYR A 59 -4.47 18.39 -2.23
N LEU A 60 -3.54 19.23 -1.76
CA LEU A 60 -2.29 18.73 -1.16
C LEU A 60 -2.55 17.98 0.16
N GLY A 61 -3.46 18.46 1.01
CA GLY A 61 -3.86 17.75 2.22
C GLY A 61 -4.51 16.39 1.93
N LEU A 62 -5.43 16.36 0.96
CA LEU A 62 -6.06 15.13 0.49
C LEU A 62 -5.06 14.20 -0.22
N GLY A 63 -4.14 14.76 -1.00
CA GLY A 63 -3.05 14.03 -1.65
C GLY A 63 -2.12 13.36 -0.64
N LEU A 64 -1.80 14.04 0.48
CA LEU A 64 -1.03 13.46 1.58
C LEU A 64 -1.79 12.28 2.21
N ALA A 65 -3.08 12.46 2.50
CA ALA A 65 -3.92 11.39 3.05
C ALA A 65 -4.01 10.19 2.09
N PHE A 66 -4.21 10.45 0.81
CA PHE A 66 -4.26 9.43 -0.24
C PHE A 66 -2.92 8.70 -0.37
N CYS A 67 -1.80 9.42 -0.42
CA CYS A 67 -0.45 8.87 -0.42
C CYS A 67 -0.22 7.93 0.78
N TYR A 68 -0.64 8.35 1.98
CA TYR A 68 -0.50 7.54 3.17
C TYR A 68 -1.32 6.24 3.07
N ILE A 69 -2.59 6.33 2.67
CA ILE A 69 -3.48 5.17 2.47
C ILE A 69 -2.93 4.23 1.39
N ALA A 70 -2.54 4.78 0.24
CA ALA A 70 -2.00 4.04 -0.88
C ALA A 70 -0.74 3.26 -0.48
N SER A 71 0.09 3.82 0.40
CA SER A 71 1.32 3.16 0.88
C SER A 71 1.11 1.97 1.84
N ALA A 72 -0.12 1.70 2.29
CA ALA A 72 -0.40 0.64 3.28
C ALA A 72 0.10 -0.78 2.86
N PRO A 73 -0.09 -1.26 1.61
CA PRO A 73 0.44 -2.55 1.19
C PRO A 73 1.96 -2.61 1.19
N LEU A 74 2.63 -1.49 0.91
CA LEU A 74 4.08 -1.42 0.95
C LEU A 74 4.61 -1.63 2.36
N PHE A 75 3.93 -1.08 3.37
CA PHE A 75 4.22 -1.38 4.77
C PHE A 75 4.05 -2.88 5.07
N CYS A 76 2.96 -3.51 4.64
CA CYS A 76 2.73 -4.95 4.80
C CYS A 76 3.86 -5.78 4.16
N PHE A 77 4.21 -5.49 2.91
CA PHE A 77 5.28 -6.18 2.18
C PHE A 77 6.63 -5.99 2.86
N HIS A 78 6.93 -4.77 3.33
CA HIS A 78 8.19 -4.48 3.97
C HIS A 78 8.31 -5.19 5.33
N ALA A 79 7.24 -5.19 6.14
CA ALA A 79 7.21 -5.87 7.42
C ALA A 79 7.37 -7.39 7.28
N LEU A 80 6.70 -7.99 6.30
CA LEU A 80 6.70 -9.45 6.10
C LEU A 80 7.82 -9.95 5.16
N ARG A 81 8.70 -9.08 4.68
CA ARG A 81 9.78 -9.44 3.74
C ARG A 81 10.72 -10.53 4.25
N GLY A 82 10.82 -10.73 5.57
CA GLY A 82 11.59 -11.83 6.16
C GLY A 82 11.10 -13.22 5.77
N LEU A 83 9.89 -13.33 5.20
CA LEU A 83 9.36 -14.57 4.60
C LEU A 83 9.88 -14.80 3.17
N LEU A 84 10.30 -13.74 2.49
CA LEU A 84 10.83 -13.83 1.13
C LEU A 84 12.28 -14.32 1.21
N ASP A 85 12.46 -15.63 1.18
CA ASP A 85 13.79 -16.20 0.93
C ASP A 85 14.26 -15.75 -0.46
N VAL A 86 15.55 -15.43 -0.61
CA VAL A 86 16.17 -14.97 -1.87
C VAL A 86 15.99 -16.00 -3.00
N ARG A 87 15.62 -17.24 -2.64
CA ARG A 87 15.31 -18.35 -3.55
C ARG A 87 13.86 -18.37 -4.07
N GLY A 88 13.01 -17.43 -3.67
CA GLY A 88 11.77 -17.07 -4.39
C GLY A 88 10.75 -18.18 -4.61
N LYS A 89 10.63 -19.16 -3.69
CA LYS A 89 9.64 -20.23 -3.86
C LYS A 89 8.24 -19.72 -3.53
N VAL A 90 7.44 -19.46 -4.57
CA VAL A 90 6.00 -19.26 -4.43
C VAL A 90 5.37 -20.54 -3.89
N THR A 91 4.64 -20.45 -2.78
CA THR A 91 3.92 -21.62 -2.25
C THR A 91 2.67 -21.90 -3.09
N TRP A 92 2.26 -23.17 -3.18
CA TRP A 92 1.00 -23.54 -3.84
C TRP A 92 -0.23 -22.85 -3.23
N ALA A 93 -0.20 -22.59 -1.92
CA ALA A 93 -1.25 -21.85 -1.24
C ALA A 93 -1.31 -20.39 -1.74
N SER A 94 -0.16 -19.71 -1.85
CA SER A 94 -0.10 -18.34 -2.39
C SER A 94 -0.57 -18.27 -3.85
N LEU A 95 -0.18 -19.26 -4.66
CA LEU A 95 -0.64 -19.38 -6.04
C LEU A 95 -2.16 -19.63 -6.11
N ALA A 96 -2.70 -20.50 -5.25
CA ALA A 96 -4.13 -20.78 -5.20
C ALA A 96 -4.94 -19.53 -4.79
N VAL A 97 -4.52 -18.81 -3.74
CA VAL A 97 -5.17 -17.56 -3.31
C VAL A 97 -5.20 -16.55 -4.45
N PHE A 98 -4.07 -16.37 -5.15
CA PHE A 98 -3.99 -15.49 -6.31
C PHE A 98 -4.96 -15.91 -7.43
N LEU A 99 -4.90 -17.17 -7.86
CA LEU A 99 -5.72 -17.68 -8.95
C LEU A 99 -7.22 -17.63 -8.62
N ILE A 100 -7.61 -18.02 -7.40
CA ILE A 100 -9.00 -17.94 -6.94
C ILE A 100 -9.50 -16.49 -6.99
N SER A 101 -8.69 -15.54 -6.52
CA SER A 101 -9.08 -14.13 -6.49
C SER A 101 -9.23 -13.56 -7.90
N VAL A 102 -8.29 -13.86 -8.81
CA VAL A 102 -8.38 -13.46 -10.22
C VAL A 102 -9.61 -14.08 -10.89
N VAL A 103 -9.77 -15.40 -10.79
CA VAL A 103 -10.89 -16.13 -11.40
C VAL A 103 -12.23 -15.63 -10.87
N SER A 104 -12.34 -15.30 -9.58
CA SER A 104 -13.58 -14.76 -9.01
C SER A 104 -14.03 -13.45 -9.66
N ILE A 105 -13.09 -12.53 -9.97
CA ILE A 105 -13.41 -11.29 -10.69
C ILE A 105 -13.83 -11.58 -12.12
N LEU A 106 -13.13 -12.47 -12.83
CA LEU A 106 -13.44 -12.79 -14.21
C LEU A 106 -14.82 -13.47 -14.33
N ILE A 107 -15.14 -14.38 -13.41
CA ILE A 107 -16.47 -15.03 -13.32
C ILE A 107 -17.54 -13.99 -13.03
N MET A 108 -17.33 -13.09 -12.06
CA MET A 108 -18.31 -12.03 -11.78
C MET A 108 -18.54 -11.17 -13.02
N ARG A 109 -17.47 -10.72 -13.71
CA ARG A 109 -17.58 -9.92 -14.94
C ARG A 109 -18.37 -10.65 -16.03
N PHE A 110 -18.06 -11.92 -16.26
CA PHE A 110 -18.79 -12.76 -17.20
C PHE A 110 -20.27 -12.92 -16.82
N ALA A 111 -20.57 -13.18 -15.54
CA ALA A 111 -21.93 -13.37 -15.04
C ALA A 111 -22.81 -12.10 -15.19
N PHE A 112 -22.20 -10.91 -15.14
CA PHE A 112 -22.87 -9.62 -15.37
C PHE A 112 -22.82 -9.16 -16.83
N GLY A 113 -22.39 -10.00 -17.78
CA GLY A 113 -22.33 -9.67 -19.20
C GLY A 113 -21.34 -8.56 -19.55
N MET A 114 -20.38 -8.28 -18.66
CA MET A 114 -19.35 -7.26 -18.87
C MET A 114 -18.17 -7.81 -19.66
N THR A 115 -17.52 -6.95 -20.44
CA THR A 115 -16.26 -7.28 -21.11
C THR A 115 -15.19 -7.62 -20.07
N ILE A 116 -14.56 -8.78 -20.24
CA ILE A 116 -13.52 -9.29 -19.34
C ILE A 116 -12.23 -8.47 -19.42
N PHE A 117 -11.92 -7.93 -20.60
CA PHE A 117 -10.69 -7.19 -20.88
C PHE A 117 -10.96 -5.71 -21.17
N ASP A 118 -11.51 -4.99 -20.20
CA ASP A 118 -11.60 -3.53 -20.21
C ASP A 118 -10.62 -2.90 -19.20
N TRP A 119 -10.36 -1.60 -19.35
CA TRP A 119 -9.45 -0.87 -18.45
C TRP A 119 -9.94 -0.93 -16.99
N ARG A 120 -11.26 -0.98 -16.77
CA ARG A 120 -11.87 -1.09 -15.45
C ARG A 120 -11.48 -2.40 -14.78
N THR A 121 -11.60 -3.51 -15.49
CA THR A 121 -11.24 -4.85 -15.00
C THR A 121 -9.75 -4.93 -14.73
N LEU A 122 -8.90 -4.42 -15.63
CA LEU A 122 -7.46 -4.39 -15.43
C LEU A 122 -7.06 -3.61 -14.17
N SER A 123 -7.70 -2.45 -13.92
CA SER A 123 -7.42 -1.68 -12.70
C SER A 123 -7.86 -2.41 -11.42
N LEU A 124 -9.01 -3.09 -11.42
CA LEU A 124 -9.49 -3.85 -10.27
C LEU A 124 -8.66 -5.11 -10.01
N LEU A 125 -8.16 -5.75 -11.07
CA LEU A 125 -7.20 -6.85 -10.97
C LEU A 125 -5.91 -6.39 -10.28
N GLY A 126 -5.48 -5.14 -10.49
CA GLY A 126 -4.36 -4.54 -9.75
C GLY A 126 -4.56 -4.58 -8.23
N VAL A 127 -5.74 -4.17 -7.74
CA VAL A 127 -6.08 -4.28 -6.31
C VAL A 127 -6.10 -5.72 -5.84
N VAL A 128 -6.71 -6.62 -6.61
CA VAL A 128 -6.75 -8.03 -6.23
C VAL A 128 -5.35 -8.64 -6.15
N VAL A 129 -4.48 -8.38 -7.12
CA VAL A 129 -3.09 -8.85 -7.09
C VAL A 129 -2.41 -8.39 -5.79
N VAL A 130 -2.49 -7.10 -5.47
CA VAL A 130 -1.83 -6.53 -4.29
C VAL A 130 -2.40 -7.13 -3.00
N VAL A 131 -3.73 -7.20 -2.87
CA VAL A 131 -4.40 -7.76 -1.68
C VAL A 131 -4.12 -9.25 -1.54
N SER A 132 -4.17 -10.02 -2.62
CA SER A 132 -3.86 -11.47 -2.60
C SER A 132 -2.42 -11.73 -2.16
N ILE A 133 -1.45 -10.91 -2.58
CA ILE A 133 -0.06 -11.02 -2.11
C ILE A 133 0.01 -10.73 -0.61
N GLN A 134 -0.64 -9.66 -0.12
CA GLN A 134 -0.67 -9.33 1.31
C GLN A 134 -1.25 -10.47 2.15
N ILE A 135 -2.41 -11.01 1.73
CA ILE A 135 -3.07 -12.13 2.43
C ILE A 135 -2.20 -13.39 2.40
N SER A 136 -1.56 -13.68 1.27
CA SER A 136 -0.69 -14.85 1.14
C SER A 136 0.52 -14.75 2.07
N MET A 137 1.18 -13.59 2.11
CA MET A 137 2.32 -13.35 3.01
C MET A 137 1.88 -13.44 4.47
N LEU A 138 0.73 -12.86 4.82
CA LEU A 138 0.16 -12.97 6.17
C LEU A 138 -0.12 -14.43 6.53
N GLY A 139 -0.85 -15.16 5.68
CA GLY A 139 -1.18 -16.56 5.91
C GLY A 139 0.08 -17.41 6.16
N GLU A 140 1.13 -17.20 5.37
CA GLU A 140 2.41 -17.86 5.58
C GLU A 140 3.11 -17.44 6.88
N ALA A 141 3.06 -16.14 7.22
CA ALA A 141 3.57 -15.62 8.48
C ALA A 141 2.93 -16.33 9.68
N PHE A 142 1.60 -16.46 9.67
CA PHE A 142 0.84 -17.11 10.74
C PHE A 142 1.09 -18.62 10.77
N TRP A 143 1.12 -19.27 9.62
CA TRP A 143 1.43 -20.71 9.54
C TRP A 143 2.78 -21.04 10.16
N LYS A 144 3.78 -20.18 9.93
CA LYS A 144 5.12 -20.29 10.49
C LYS A 144 5.28 -19.59 11.85
N LYS A 145 4.18 -19.23 12.52
CA LYS A 145 4.14 -18.59 13.85
C LYS A 145 5.00 -17.33 13.97
N LEU A 146 5.22 -16.62 12.87
CA LEU A 146 6.07 -15.44 12.76
C LEU A 146 7.57 -15.70 13.00
N ASP A 147 8.00 -16.95 13.23
CA ASP A 147 9.40 -17.29 13.54
C ASP A 147 10.39 -16.79 12.47
N PRO A 148 10.15 -16.93 11.15
CA PRO A 148 11.09 -16.43 10.15
C PRO A 148 11.20 -14.91 10.17
N VAL A 149 10.10 -14.21 10.44
CA VAL A 149 10.03 -12.74 10.48
C VAL A 149 10.81 -12.23 11.71
N VAL A 150 10.57 -12.81 12.88
CA VAL A 150 11.28 -12.48 14.12
C VAL A 150 12.78 -12.76 13.97
N ASN A 151 13.15 -13.93 13.43
CA ASN A 151 14.54 -14.31 13.21
C ASN A 151 15.25 -13.38 12.21
N PHE A 152 14.56 -12.99 11.14
CA PHE A 152 15.08 -12.03 10.16
C PHE A 152 15.38 -10.69 10.82
N TYR A 153 14.44 -10.14 11.60
CA TYR A 153 14.67 -8.87 12.28
C TYR A 153 15.67 -8.94 13.43
N GLY A 154 15.74 -10.07 14.14
CA GLY A 154 16.77 -10.31 15.15
C GLY A 154 18.17 -10.26 14.53
N LYS A 155 18.38 -10.96 13.41
CA LYS A 155 19.65 -10.92 12.67
C LYS A 155 19.96 -9.53 12.14
N LEU A 156 18.95 -8.82 11.63
CA LEU A 156 19.12 -7.45 11.12
C LEU A 156 19.54 -6.48 12.22
N ALA A 157 18.93 -6.58 13.41
CA ALA A 157 19.27 -5.76 14.57
C ALA A 157 20.71 -6.02 15.05
N VAL A 158 21.11 -7.30 15.17
CA VAL A 158 22.48 -7.67 15.54
C VAL A 158 23.50 -7.12 14.54
N THR A 159 23.21 -7.25 13.24
CA THR A 159 24.09 -6.78 12.16
C THR A 159 24.22 -5.25 12.14
N ARG A 160 23.18 -4.52 12.56
CA ARG A 160 23.20 -3.05 12.65
C ARG A 160 23.92 -2.55 13.89
N SER A 161 24.00 -3.38 14.93
CA SER A 161 24.54 -3.00 16.25
C SER A 161 26.07 -2.84 16.24
N ASN A 162 26.53 -1.76 15.64
CA ASN A 162 27.90 -1.30 15.71
C ASN A 162 28.15 -0.55 17.04
N SER A 163 27.89 -1.19 18.20
CA SER A 163 28.17 -0.73 19.59
C SER A 163 27.00 -0.27 20.48
N LYS A 164 25.73 -0.55 20.15
CA LYS A 164 24.56 -0.32 21.04
C LYS A 164 23.90 -1.65 21.47
N PRO A 165 23.15 -1.70 22.59
CA PRO A 165 22.42 -2.90 22.99
C PRO A 165 21.47 -3.34 21.86
N ALA A 166 21.56 -4.60 21.45
CA ALA A 166 20.81 -5.13 20.30
C ALA A 166 19.29 -4.95 20.41
N THR A 167 18.75 -4.86 21.62
CA THR A 167 17.32 -4.59 21.90
C THR A 167 16.90 -3.18 21.49
N GLN A 168 17.71 -2.15 21.74
CA GLN A 168 17.40 -0.78 21.32
C GLN A 168 17.42 -0.64 19.79
N GLU A 169 18.35 -1.32 19.11
CA GLU A 169 18.39 -1.31 17.65
C GLU A 169 17.35 -2.20 16.99
N TYR A 170 16.85 -3.21 17.70
CA TYR A 170 15.70 -4.00 17.27
C TYR A 170 14.44 -3.13 17.23
N VAL A 171 14.16 -2.39 18.31
CA VAL A 171 13.03 -1.45 18.38
C VAL A 171 13.17 -0.34 17.34
N GLU A 172 14.36 0.24 17.16
CA GLU A 172 14.59 1.29 16.15
C GLU A 172 14.50 0.72 14.72
N SER A 173 14.94 -0.51 14.49
CA SER A 173 14.73 -1.20 13.21
C SER A 173 13.24 -1.42 12.95
N TYR A 174 12.45 -1.78 13.96
CA TYR A 174 10.99 -1.90 13.88
C TYR A 174 10.30 -0.55 13.66
N ARG A 175 10.79 0.51 14.27
CA ARG A 175 10.32 1.87 14.01
C ARG A 175 10.60 2.29 12.57
N HIS A 176 11.79 2.02 12.06
CA HIS A 176 12.13 2.25 10.66
C HIS A 176 11.35 1.35 9.68
N LEU A 177 10.93 0.14 10.08
CA LEU A 177 10.02 -0.69 9.27
C LEU A 177 8.66 -0.04 9.03
N ARG A 178 8.15 0.72 10.01
CA ARG A 178 6.91 1.51 9.86
C ARG A 178 7.07 2.68 8.90
N GLU A 179 8.31 3.07 8.60
CA GLU A 179 8.64 4.31 7.88
C GLU A 179 9.16 4.06 6.44
N HIS A 180 9.16 2.82 5.94
CA HIS A 180 9.90 2.45 4.74
C HIS A 180 9.04 1.94 3.59
N GLY A 181 8.59 2.91 2.77
CA GLY A 181 8.28 2.71 1.37
C GLY A 181 9.30 3.39 0.44
N ASN A 182 9.63 2.78 -0.70
CA ASN A 182 10.31 3.48 -1.79
C ASN A 182 9.34 4.49 -2.43
N ALA A 183 9.77 5.73 -2.71
CA ALA A 183 8.95 6.75 -3.38
C ALA A 183 8.29 6.22 -4.66
N PHE A 184 9.02 5.45 -5.47
CA PHE A 184 8.48 4.81 -6.67
C PHE A 184 7.43 3.75 -6.35
N GLY A 185 7.60 3.01 -5.25
CA GLY A 185 6.61 2.06 -4.77
C GLY A 185 5.32 2.76 -4.34
N ILE A 186 5.44 3.87 -3.61
CA ILE A 186 4.29 4.69 -3.21
C ILE A 186 3.52 5.16 -4.44
N MET A 187 4.18 5.78 -5.41
CA MET A 187 3.52 6.26 -6.65
C MET A 187 2.85 5.12 -7.42
N LEU A 188 3.48 3.94 -7.50
CA LEU A 188 2.87 2.77 -8.14
C LEU A 188 1.56 2.35 -7.44
N PHE A 189 1.58 2.29 -6.10
CA PHE A 189 0.39 1.95 -5.34
C PHE A 189 -0.69 3.04 -5.41
N GLU A 190 -0.31 4.32 -5.43
CA GLU A 190 -1.22 5.44 -5.66
C GLU A 190 -1.92 5.31 -7.02
N LEU A 191 -1.17 4.95 -8.07
CA LEU A 191 -1.73 4.74 -9.40
C LEU A 191 -2.69 3.55 -9.44
N ILE A 192 -2.30 2.41 -8.87
CA ILE A 192 -3.16 1.22 -8.81
C ILE A 192 -4.45 1.56 -8.07
N LEU A 193 -4.36 2.11 -6.87
CA LEU A 193 -5.52 2.43 -6.04
C LEU A 193 -6.40 3.49 -6.70
N GLY A 194 -5.79 4.55 -7.26
CA GLY A 194 -6.50 5.64 -7.93
C GLY A 194 -7.30 5.16 -9.14
N LEU A 195 -6.69 4.31 -9.99
CA LEU A 195 -7.37 3.70 -11.13
C LEU A 195 -8.50 2.74 -10.72
N SER A 196 -8.32 2.00 -9.61
CA SER A 196 -9.38 1.13 -9.09
C SER A 196 -10.56 1.91 -8.55
N ILE A 197 -10.31 3.02 -7.84
CA ILE A 197 -11.38 3.95 -7.39
C ILE A 197 -12.08 4.57 -8.60
N ALA A 198 -11.33 4.93 -9.65
CA ALA A 198 -11.90 5.44 -10.90
C ALA A 198 -12.87 4.48 -11.60
N SER A 199 -12.70 3.18 -11.35
CA SER A 199 -13.44 2.12 -12.02
C SER A 199 -14.77 1.74 -11.37
N VAL A 200 -15.06 2.29 -10.19
CA VAL A 200 -16.28 2.00 -9.43
C VAL A 200 -17.17 3.24 -9.34
N ALA A 201 -18.48 3.03 -9.43
CA ALA A 201 -19.46 4.12 -9.50
C ALA A 201 -20.11 4.44 -8.15
N ASN A 202 -19.92 3.60 -7.12
CA ASN A 202 -20.60 3.77 -5.83
C ASN A 202 -19.61 3.84 -4.66
N ILE A 203 -19.99 4.58 -3.62
CA ILE A 203 -19.15 4.81 -2.44
C ILE A 203 -18.88 3.54 -1.63
N TYR A 204 -19.81 2.57 -1.63
CA TYR A 204 -19.65 1.31 -0.92
C TYR A 204 -18.53 0.44 -1.52
N SER A 205 -18.39 0.44 -2.85
CA SER A 205 -17.31 -0.23 -3.57
C SER A 205 -15.97 0.44 -3.31
N VAL A 206 -15.93 1.78 -3.26
CA VAL A 206 -14.73 2.50 -2.82
C VAL A 206 -14.35 2.12 -1.40
N ALA A 207 -15.31 2.14 -0.47
CA ALA A 207 -15.08 1.74 0.92
C ALA A 207 -14.58 0.30 1.03
N LEU A 208 -15.16 -0.63 0.27
CA LEU A 208 -14.71 -2.03 0.25
C LEU A 208 -13.29 -2.18 -0.30
N ILE A 209 -12.95 -1.47 -1.39
CA ILE A 209 -11.58 -1.44 -1.93
C ILE A 209 -10.61 -0.92 -0.87
N LEU A 210 -10.92 0.21 -0.24
CA LEU A 210 -10.06 0.81 0.80
C LEU A 210 -9.90 -0.11 2.01
N LEU A 211 -10.99 -0.73 2.48
CA LEU A 211 -10.96 -1.69 3.59
C LEU A 211 -10.09 -2.90 3.25
N ALA A 212 -10.30 -3.52 2.07
CA ALA A 212 -9.51 -4.66 1.63
C ALA A 212 -8.02 -4.29 1.43
N TRP A 213 -7.75 -3.08 0.96
CA TRP A 213 -6.41 -2.55 0.73
C TRP A 213 -5.62 -2.32 2.03
N ILE A 214 -6.28 -1.73 3.04
CA ILE A 214 -5.66 -1.30 4.30
C ILE A 214 -5.67 -2.40 5.38
N ALA A 215 -6.70 -3.26 5.42
CA ALA A 215 -6.89 -4.22 6.51
C ALA A 215 -5.66 -5.13 6.78
N PRO A 216 -4.98 -5.69 5.75
CA PRO A 216 -3.78 -6.50 5.99
C PRO A 216 -2.66 -5.71 6.68
N ALA A 217 -2.46 -4.45 6.26
CA ALA A 217 -1.45 -3.57 6.83
C ALA A 217 -1.75 -3.19 8.29
N VAL A 218 -3.01 -2.92 8.62
CA VAL A 218 -3.45 -2.68 10.01
C VAL A 218 -3.17 -3.89 10.88
N PHE A 219 -3.45 -5.09 10.36
CA PHE A 219 -3.19 -6.32 11.10
C PHE A 219 -1.70 -6.57 11.33
N VAL A 220 -0.86 -6.35 10.32
CA VAL A 220 0.61 -6.39 10.48
C VAL A 220 1.07 -5.39 11.54
N TRP A 221 0.52 -4.18 11.56
CA TRP A 221 0.85 -3.16 12.55
C TRP A 221 0.51 -3.60 13.98
N LEU A 222 -0.66 -4.22 14.17
CA LEU A 222 -1.05 -4.80 15.47
C LEU A 222 -0.10 -5.92 15.90
N VAL A 223 0.24 -6.83 14.99
CA VAL A 223 1.20 -7.91 15.26
C VAL A 223 2.57 -7.35 15.67
N ALA A 224 3.08 -6.36 14.93
CA ALA A 224 4.34 -5.72 15.25
C ALA A 224 4.32 -5.05 16.64
N THR A 225 3.21 -4.39 16.98
CA THR A 225 3.02 -3.76 18.31
C THR A 225 3.03 -4.80 19.43
N VAL A 226 2.37 -5.95 19.24
CA VAL A 226 2.39 -7.05 20.23
C VAL A 226 3.79 -7.64 20.40
N LEU A 227 4.55 -7.78 19.31
CA LEU A 227 5.93 -8.27 19.37
C LEU A 227 6.84 -7.29 20.11
N GLU A 228 6.71 -5.97 19.84
CA GLU A 228 7.44 -4.92 20.54
C GLU A 228 7.23 -5.00 22.05
N ILE A 229 5.98 -5.14 22.51
CA ILE A 229 5.64 -5.27 23.94
C ILE A 229 6.27 -6.51 24.59
N ARG A 230 6.44 -7.62 23.84
CA ARG A 230 7.00 -8.86 24.39
C ARG A 230 8.53 -8.86 24.53
N MET A 231 9.23 -7.93 23.88
CA MET A 231 10.69 -7.85 23.85
C MET A 231 11.27 -6.73 24.72
N VAL A 232 10.40 -5.88 25.27
CA VAL A 232 10.71 -4.89 26.31
C VAL A 232 10.36 -5.47 27.67
#